data_AF-A0A139SQ98-F1
#
_entry.id   AF-A0A139SQ98-F1
#
_cell.length_a   1.000
_cell.length_b   1.000
_cell.length_c   1.000
_cell.angle_alpha   90.00
_cell.angle_beta   90.00
_cell.angle_gamma   90.00
#
_symmetry.space_group_name_H-M   'P 1'
#
loop_
_entity.id
_entity.type
_entity.pdbx_description
1 polymer ?
#
loop_
_entity_poly.entity_id
_entity_poly.type
_entity_poly.pdbx_seq_one_letter_code
_entity_poly.pdbx_strand_id
1 'polypeptide(L)'
;MWVRSSGTLTVLDWKEGRDFILVKKTSKNVEDALKKMKFEGYDPSKIHLEDYNSEYWMINGAPEPATYGAGLMLGVLGLVRYRRRQKQRSARLAS
;
A
#
# COMPACT_ATOMS: atom_id res chain seq x y z
N MET A 1 -9.81 12.35 -7.30
CA MET A 1 -10.82 11.36 -7.74
C MET A 1 -11.02 11.53 -9.23
N TRP A 2 -10.53 10.58 -10.04
CA TRP A 2 -10.77 10.54 -11.49
C TRP A 2 -11.13 9.12 -11.87
N VAL A 3 -12.36 8.94 -12.35
CA VAL A 3 -12.88 7.71 -12.94
C VAL A 3 -12.66 7.82 -14.44
N ARG A 4 -11.98 6.84 -15.08
CA ARG A 4 -12.23 6.58 -16.51
C ARG A 4 -11.76 5.23 -17.05
N SER A 5 -12.65 4.74 -17.91
CA SER A 5 -12.55 3.72 -18.95
C SER A 5 -12.69 2.26 -18.51
N SER A 6 -13.71 1.57 -19.05
CA SER A 6 -13.98 0.11 -19.00
C SER A 6 -14.69 -0.49 -17.76
N GLY A 7 -15.42 0.30 -16.97
CA GLY A 7 -16.28 -0.24 -15.90
C GLY A 7 -15.51 -0.79 -14.69
N THR A 8 -14.25 -0.41 -14.55
CA THR A 8 -13.40 -0.65 -13.37
C THR A 8 -13.16 0.65 -12.61
N LEU A 9 -13.07 0.55 -11.29
CA LEU A 9 -12.83 1.68 -10.39
C LEU A 9 -11.40 1.58 -9.85
N THR A 10 -10.54 2.49 -10.28
CA THR A 10 -9.18 2.59 -9.77
C THR A 10 -9.12 3.67 -8.69
N VAL A 11 -8.70 3.27 -7.48
CA VAL A 11 -8.45 4.15 -6.35
C VAL A 11 -6.95 4.43 -6.29
N LEU A 12 -6.59 5.69 -6.46
CA LEU A 12 -5.20 6.17 -6.40
C LEU A 12 -4.90 6.72 -5.01
N ASP A 13 -3.63 6.71 -4.61
CA ASP A 13 -3.14 7.27 -3.34
C ASP A 13 -3.81 6.74 -2.07
N TRP A 14 -4.45 5.56 -2.12
CA TRP A 14 -5.11 4.97 -0.97
C TRP A 14 -4.10 4.53 0.09
N LYS A 15 -4.30 4.97 1.35
CA LYS A 15 -3.43 4.62 2.48
C LYS A 15 -4.19 3.83 3.53
N GLU A 16 -3.74 2.59 3.73
CA GLU A 16 -4.20 1.75 4.84
C GLU A 16 -4.12 2.49 6.18
N GLY A 17 -5.19 2.40 6.98
CA GLY A 17 -5.30 3.05 8.30
C GLY A 17 -5.56 4.56 8.27
N ARG A 18 -5.58 5.20 7.10
CA ARG A 18 -5.94 6.62 6.94
C ARG A 18 -7.22 6.80 6.14
N ASP A 19 -7.30 6.12 5.00
CA ASP A 19 -8.39 6.26 4.04
C ASP A 19 -9.33 5.06 4.17
N PHE A 20 -10.58 5.34 4.55
CA PHE A 20 -11.57 4.30 4.80
C PHE A 20 -12.69 4.36 3.75
N ILE A 21 -12.98 3.23 3.12
CA ILE A 21 -14.14 3.09 2.24
C ILE A 21 -15.16 2.20 2.95
N LEU A 22 -16.30 2.79 3.28
CA LEU A 22 -17.40 2.11 3.97
C LEU A 22 -18.53 1.81 2.98
N VAL A 23 -19.03 0.58 3.03
CA VAL A 23 -20.14 0.11 2.20
C VAL A 23 -21.26 -0.37 3.11
N LYS A 24 -22.48 0.12 2.90
CA LYS A 24 -23.64 -0.35 3.67
C LYS A 24 -23.88 -1.85 3.43
N LYS A 25 -24.17 -2.59 4.50
CA LYS A 25 -24.50 -4.03 4.43
C LYS A 25 -25.76 -4.32 3.61
N THR A 26 -26.63 -3.33 3.44
CA THR A 26 -27.85 -3.43 2.60
C THR A 26 -27.58 -3.30 1.10
N SER A 27 -26.34 -2.97 0.71
CA SER A 27 -25.95 -2.81 -0.69
C SER A 27 -25.93 -4.16 -1.40
N LYS A 28 -26.49 -4.23 -2.60
CA LYS A 28 -26.49 -5.44 -3.45
C LYS A 28 -25.28 -5.43 -4.38
N ASN A 29 -24.81 -6.63 -4.77
CA ASN A 29 -23.72 -6.83 -5.74
C ASN A 29 -22.37 -6.21 -5.32
N VAL A 30 -22.13 -6.08 -4.02
CA VAL A 30 -20.86 -5.51 -3.50
C VAL A 30 -19.67 -6.37 -3.91
N GLU A 31 -19.80 -7.70 -3.87
CA GLU A 31 -18.74 -8.62 -4.29
C GLU A 31 -18.33 -8.43 -5.76
N ASP A 32 -19.29 -8.22 -6.66
CA ASP A 32 -18.99 -8.00 -8.07
C ASP A 32 -18.42 -6.60 -8.34
N ALA A 33 -18.80 -5.61 -7.52
CA ALA A 33 -18.19 -4.29 -7.55
C ALA A 33 -16.72 -4.34 -7.05
N LEU A 34 -16.44 -5.10 -5.99
CA LEU A 34 -15.09 -5.29 -5.45
C LEU A 34 -14.13 -5.92 -6.47
N LYS A 35 -14.58 -6.92 -7.23
CA LYS A 35 -13.78 -7.52 -8.32
C LYS A 35 -13.37 -6.51 -9.40
N LYS A 36 -14.13 -5.41 -9.53
CA LYS A 36 -13.87 -4.33 -10.48
C LYS A 36 -13.12 -3.16 -9.86
N MET A 37 -12.85 -3.20 -8.56
CA MET A 37 -12.04 -2.22 -7.86
C MET A 37 -10.56 -2.60 -7.89
N LYS A 38 -9.71 -1.60 -8.08
CA LYS A 38 -8.26 -1.73 -8.01
C LYS A 38 -7.71 -0.59 -7.17
N PHE A 39 -6.84 -0.90 -6.21
CA PHE A 39 -6.12 0.09 -5.44
C PHE A 39 -4.69 0.13 -5.97
N GLU A 40 -4.21 1.30 -6.33
CA GLU A 40 -2.87 1.45 -6.90
C GLU A 40 -1.80 1.08 -5.87
N GLY A 41 -0.91 0.15 -6.23
CA GLY A 41 0.14 -0.35 -5.34
C GLY A 41 -0.30 -1.42 -4.33
N TYR A 42 -1.53 -1.91 -4.43
CA TYR A 42 -2.08 -2.99 -3.62
C TYR A 42 -2.49 -4.17 -4.49
N ASP A 43 -2.39 -5.37 -3.92
CA ASP A 43 -2.77 -6.61 -4.60
C ASP A 43 -4.31 -6.73 -4.66
N PRO A 44 -4.92 -6.79 -5.86
CA PRO A 44 -6.37 -6.92 -6.00
C PRO A 44 -6.95 -8.16 -5.32
N SER A 45 -6.16 -9.23 -5.19
CA SER A 45 -6.58 -10.48 -4.54
C SER A 45 -6.64 -10.37 -3.02
N LYS A 46 -6.02 -9.35 -2.44
CA LYS A 46 -5.98 -9.10 -0.99
C LYS A 46 -6.99 -8.05 -0.54
N ILE A 47 -7.76 -7.49 -1.46
CA ILE A 47 -8.89 -6.60 -1.14
C ILE A 47 -10.04 -7.47 -0.63
N HIS A 48 -10.52 -7.19 0.58
CA HIS A 48 -11.62 -7.92 1.20
C HIS A 48 -12.52 -6.98 2.00
N LEU A 49 -13.72 -7.48 2.35
CA LEU A 49 -14.63 -6.78 3.25
C LEU A 49 -14.37 -7.24 4.68
N GLU A 50 -14.12 -6.28 5.56
CA GLU A 50 -14.06 -6.48 7.00
C GLU A 50 -15.31 -5.93 7.67
N ASP A 51 -15.74 -6.56 8.76
CA ASP A 51 -16.86 -6.06 9.55
C ASP A 51 -16.46 -4.79 10.28
N TYR A 52 -17.14 -3.68 10.00
CA TYR A 52 -16.89 -2.41 10.68
C TYR A 52 -17.88 -2.18 11.83
N ASN A 53 -19.18 -2.31 11.54
CA ASN A 53 -20.25 -2.19 12.52
C ASN A 53 -21.55 -2.87 12.05
N SER A 54 -22.65 -2.68 12.78
CA SER A 54 -23.96 -3.27 12.44
C SER A 54 -24.50 -2.87 11.06
N GLU A 55 -24.06 -1.74 10.49
CA GLU A 55 -24.61 -1.17 9.26
C GLU A 55 -23.65 -1.14 8.08
N TYR A 56 -22.34 -1.22 8.32
CA TYR A 56 -21.30 -1.03 7.31
C TYR A 56 -20.26 -2.13 7.32
N TRP A 57 -19.83 -2.51 6.12
CA TRP A 57 -18.58 -3.20 5.84
C TRP A 57 -17.50 -2.17 5.53
N MET A 58 -16.26 -2.46 5.90
CA MET A 58 -15.08 -1.69 5.49
C MET A 58 -14.35 -2.45 4.39
N ILE A 59 -14.01 -1.78 3.29
CA ILE A 59 -13.10 -2.35 2.29
C ILE A 59 -11.69 -2.19 2.83
N ASN A 60 -11.03 -3.31 3.10
CA ASN A 60 -9.63 -3.34 3.52
C ASN A 60 -8.78 -4.06 2.46
N GLY A 61 -7.52 -3.65 2.33
CA GLY A 61 -6.60 -4.18 1.34
C GLY A 61 -5.20 -4.24 1.91
N ALA A 62 -4.59 -5.43 1.90
CA ALA A 62 -3.22 -5.56 2.38
C ALA A 62 -2.24 -4.99 1.33
N PRO A 63 -1.34 -4.07 1.72
CA PRO A 63 -0.31 -3.56 0.82
C PRO A 63 0.57 -4.69 0.32
N GLU A 64 1.10 -4.55 -0.89
CA GLU A 64 2.10 -5.49 -1.37
C GLU A 64 3.31 -5.49 -0.43
N PRO A 65 3.69 -6.65 0.17
CA PRO A 65 4.79 -6.73 1.13
C PRO A 65 6.12 -6.19 0.58
N ALA A 66 6.29 -6.25 -0.75
CA ALA A 66 7.51 -5.87 -1.44
C ALA A 66 7.80 -4.36 -1.36
N THR A 67 6.77 -3.50 -1.34
CA THR A 67 6.97 -2.04 -1.42
C THR A 67 7.56 -1.48 -0.13
N TYR A 68 7.12 -1.99 1.02
CA TYR A 68 7.62 -1.55 2.33
C TYR A 68 8.96 -2.22 2.69
N GLY A 69 9.14 -3.50 2.34
CA GLY A 69 10.40 -4.20 2.55
C GLY A 69 11.55 -3.63 1.71
N ALA A 70 11.29 -3.29 0.44
CA ALA A 70 12.31 -2.76 -0.46
C ALA A 70 12.83 -1.39 -0.02
N GLY A 71 11.94 -0.50 0.44
CA GLY A 71 12.33 0.82 0.95
C GLY A 71 13.27 0.73 2.17
N LEU A 72 12.95 -0.13 3.14
CA LEU A 72 13.81 -0.36 4.30
C LEU A 72 15.16 -0.98 3.92
N MET A 73 15.16 -1.97 3.02
CA MET A 73 16.39 -2.60 2.53
C MET A 73 17.30 -1.62 1.80
N LEU A 74 16.74 -0.75 0.94
CA LEU A 74 17.50 0.29 0.25
C LEU A 74 18.09 1.31 1.24
N GLY A 75 17.32 1.71 2.26
CA GLY A 75 17.81 2.60 3.32
C GLY A 75 18.99 2.01 4.10
N VAL A 76 18.90 0.74 4.49
CA VAL A 76 19.99 0.02 5.19
C VAL A 76 21.24 -0.10 4.32
N LEU A 77 21.09 -0.49 3.05
CA LEU A 77 22.22 -0.59 2.11
C LEU A 77 22.92 0.76 1.90
N GLY A 78 22.14 1.84 1.77
CA GLY A 78 22.65 3.21 1.69
C GLY A 78 23.47 3.60 2.92
N LEU A 79 22.93 3.35 4.12
CA LEU A 79 23.60 3.65 5.38
C LEU A 79 24.88 2.84 5.57
N VAL A 80 24.87 1.54 5.27
CA VAL A 80 26.06 0.68 5.33
C VAL A 80 27.15 1.17 4.38
N ARG A 81 26.79 1.51 3.13
CA ARG A 81 27.73 2.06 2.15
C ARG A 81 28.29 3.40 2.59
N TYR A 82 27.47 4.27 3.19
CA TYR A 82 27.92 5.55 3.74
C TYR A 82 28.92 5.36 4.90
N ARG A 83 28.63 4.47 5.85
CA ARG A 83 29.54 4.16 6.98
C ARG A 83 30.86 3.55 6.51
N ARG A 84 30.83 2.70 5.47
CA ARG A 84 32.07 2.14 4.88
C ARG A 84 32.94 3.22 4.25
N ARG A 85 32.34 4.18 3.52
CA ARG A 85 33.06 5.30 2.92
C ARG A 85 33.65 6.26 3.96
N GLN A 86 32.92 6.52 5.04
CA GLN A 86 33.39 7.33 6.17
C GLN A 86 34.64 6.70 6.81
N LYS A 87 34.63 5.39 7.10
CA LYS A 87 35.79 4.69 7.68
C LYS A 87 37.04 4.72 6.77
N GLN A 88 36.86 4.56 5.46
CA GLN A 88 37.98 4.63 4.51
C GLN A 88 38.55 6.05 4.37
N ARG A 89 37.70 7.08 4.49
CA ARG A 89 38.12 8.48 4.42
C ARG A 89 38.88 8.92 5.67
N SER A 90 38.43 8.48 6.86
CA SER A 90 39.17 8.71 8.11
C SER A 90 40.51 7.97 8.14
N ALA A 91 40.59 6.76 7.59
CA ALA A 91 41.84 6.01 7.49
C ALA A 91 42.89 6.65 6.55
N ARG A 92 42.45 7.38 5.52
CA ARG A 92 43.33 8.13 4.60
C ARG A 92 43.85 9.46 5.16
N LEU A 93 43.20 10.01 6.18
CA LEU A 93 43.60 11.28 6.82
C LEU A 93 44.50 11.07 8.05
N ALA A 94 44.67 9.81 8.48
CA ALA A 94 45.52 9.41 9.61
C ALA A 94 46.83 8.71 9.17
N SER A 95 47.10 8.67 7.86
CA SER A 95 48.36 8.24 7.23
C SER A 95 49.02 9.43 6.56
#